data_AF-A0A0L6J7M9-F1
#
_entry.id   AF-A0A0L6J7M9-F1
#
_cell.length_a   1.000
_cell.length_b   1.000
_cell.length_c   1.000
_cell.angle_alpha   90.00
_cell.angle_beta   90.00
_cell.angle_gamma   90.00
#
_symmetry.space_group_name_H-M   'P 1'
#
loop_
_entity.id
_entity.type
_entity.pdbx_description
1 polymer ?
#
loop_
_entity_poly.entity_id
_entity_poly.type
_entity_poly.pdbx_seq_one_letter_code
_entity_poly.pdbx_strand_id
1 'polypeptide(L)'
;MRRPLPYGGRRGQASNPTISDLRKTSDVTDDEITAAVDAVLADLTTESYPLAKGWTLDLVAAIASHKGSQDALLTDRNAYKRNMVHTAILLVPHNNQRP
;
A
#
# COMPACT_ATOMS: atom_id res chain seq x y z
N MET A 1 46.81 -21.75 -4.55
CA MET A 1 45.44 -22.03 -5.00
C MET A 1 44.47 -21.28 -4.08
N ARG A 2 43.78 -20.23 -4.55
CA ARG A 2 42.80 -19.47 -3.75
C ARG A 2 41.41 -20.06 -4.01
N ARG A 3 40.74 -20.56 -2.97
CA ARG A 3 39.31 -20.93 -3.02
C ARG A 3 38.48 -19.67 -3.29
N PRO A 4 37.53 -19.67 -4.23
CA PRO A 4 36.54 -18.59 -4.32
C PRO A 4 35.57 -18.70 -3.13
N LEU A 5 35.35 -17.59 -2.44
CA LEU A 5 34.27 -17.48 -1.46
C LEU A 5 32.93 -17.58 -2.23
N PRO A 6 31.95 -18.36 -1.75
CA PRO A 6 30.61 -18.26 -2.30
C PRO A 6 30.11 -16.86 -1.99
N TYR A 7 29.81 -16.08 -3.04
CA TYR A 7 29.00 -14.88 -2.88
C TYR A 7 27.73 -15.31 -2.14
N GLY A 8 27.60 -14.78 -0.92
CA GLY A 8 26.52 -15.10 -0.01
C GLY A 8 25.20 -14.98 -0.74
N GLY A 9 24.41 -16.05 -0.64
CA GLY A 9 23.02 -16.01 -1.02
C GLY A 9 22.37 -14.81 -0.36
N ARG A 10 22.04 -13.78 -1.14
CA ARG A 10 20.91 -12.93 -0.82
C ARG A 10 19.69 -13.84 -0.92
N ARG A 11 19.41 -14.57 0.16
CA ARG A 11 18.05 -15.02 0.46
C ARG A 11 17.20 -13.80 0.21
N GLY A 12 16.28 -13.91 -0.75
CA GLY A 12 15.34 -12.85 -1.06
C GLY A 12 14.83 -12.31 0.26
N GLN A 13 15.20 -11.08 0.58
CA GLN A 13 14.44 -10.31 1.53
C GLN A 13 13.10 -10.21 0.82
N ALA A 14 12.13 -11.03 1.24
CA ALA A 14 10.77 -10.92 0.78
C ALA A 14 10.28 -9.57 1.33
N SER A 15 10.69 -8.48 0.67
CA SER A 15 10.02 -7.21 0.78
C SER A 15 8.58 -7.54 0.44
N ASN A 16 7.68 -7.44 1.42
CA ASN A 16 6.26 -7.56 1.12
C ASN A 16 5.98 -6.65 -0.07
N PRO A 17 5.43 -7.17 -1.18
CA PRO A 17 4.97 -6.33 -2.28
C PRO A 17 4.25 -5.09 -1.75
N THR A 18 4.49 -3.93 -2.34
CA THR A 18 3.61 -2.79 -2.07
C THR A 18 2.34 -2.95 -2.89
N ILE A 19 1.29 -2.18 -2.59
CA ILE A 19 0.12 -2.10 -3.49
C ILE A 19 0.54 -1.65 -4.89
N SER A 20 1.59 -0.82 -5.01
CA SER A 20 2.19 -0.49 -6.31
C SER A 20 2.73 -1.71 -7.06
N ASP A 21 3.28 -2.70 -6.35
CA ASP A 21 3.77 -3.93 -6.98
C ASP A 21 2.61 -4.84 -7.39
N LEU A 22 1.55 -4.93 -6.59
CA LEU A 22 0.30 -5.63 -6.96
C LEU A 22 -0.39 -4.98 -8.17
N ARG A 23 -0.31 -3.65 -8.29
CA ARG A 23 -0.79 -2.92 -9.46
C ARG A 23 0.03 -3.26 -10.70
N LYS A 24 1.36 -3.36 -10.58
CA LYS A 24 2.23 -3.74 -11.71
C LYS A 24 1.96 -5.16 -12.21
N THR A 25 1.52 -6.06 -11.34
CA THR A 25 1.15 -7.44 -11.69
C THR A 25 -0.32 -7.59 -12.09
N SER A 26 -1.09 -6.50 -12.13
CA SER A 26 -2.54 -6.51 -12.37
C SER A 26 -3.30 -7.40 -11.38
N ASP A 27 -2.80 -7.50 -10.15
CA ASP A 27 -3.53 -8.11 -9.03
C ASP A 27 -4.49 -7.14 -8.36
N VAL A 28 -4.19 -5.84 -8.44
CA VAL A 28 -5.04 -4.73 -7.99
C VAL A 28 -5.13 -3.71 -9.13
N THR A 29 -6.33 -3.22 -9.42
CA THR A 29 -6.57 -2.23 -10.47
C THR A 29 -6.52 -0.79 -9.95
N ASP A 30 -6.34 0.17 -10.86
CA ASP A 30 -6.36 1.60 -10.52
C ASP A 30 -7.75 2.04 -10.00
N ASP A 31 -8.81 1.42 -10.50
CA ASP A 31 -10.19 1.60 -10.02
C ASP A 31 -10.36 1.17 -8.56
N GLU A 32 -9.80 0.02 -8.17
CA GLU A 32 -9.85 -0.45 -6.79
C GLU A 32 -9.08 0.46 -5.83
N ILE A 33 -7.91 0.94 -6.27
CA ILE A 33 -7.12 1.91 -5.50
C ILE A 33 -7.91 3.21 -5.36
N THR A 34 -8.56 3.67 -6.43
CA THR A 34 -9.39 4.87 -6.43
C THR A 34 -10.59 4.72 -5.48
N ALA A 35 -11.26 3.56 -5.49
CA ALA A 35 -12.36 3.26 -4.60
C ALA A 35 -11.92 3.19 -3.13
N ALA A 36 -10.73 2.66 -2.84
CA ALA A 36 -10.13 2.68 -1.51
C ALA A 36 -9.83 4.12 -1.04
N VAL A 37 -9.34 4.99 -1.93
CA VAL A 37 -9.14 6.42 -1.61
C VAL A 37 -10.47 7.10 -1.31
N ASP A 38 -11.51 6.90 -2.13
CA ASP A 38 -12.84 7.47 -1.87
C ASP A 38 -13.43 6.96 -0.55
N ALA A 39 -13.22 5.68 -0.19
CA ALA A 39 -13.62 5.14 1.10
C ALA A 39 -12.96 5.87 2.27
N VAL A 40 -11.63 6.08 2.23
CA VAL A 40 -10.90 6.85 3.25
C VAL A 40 -11.43 8.28 3.38
N LEU A 41 -11.75 8.93 2.26
CA LEU A 41 -12.23 10.31 2.25
C LEU A 41 -13.69 10.43 2.70
N ALA A 42 -14.50 9.40 2.47
CA ALA A 42 -15.87 9.33 2.93
C ALA A 42 -15.94 9.04 4.43
N ASP A 43 -15.21 8.02 4.90
CA ASP A 43 -15.13 7.66 6.31
C ASP A 43 -13.95 6.69 6.59
N LEU A 44 -12.98 7.12 7.41
CA LEU A 44 -11.82 6.30 7.81
C LEU A 44 -12.14 5.35 8.99
N THR A 45 -13.40 4.94 9.16
CA THR A 45 -13.75 3.91 10.15
C THR A 45 -13.41 2.49 9.68
N THR A 46 -13.25 2.32 8.36
CA THR A 46 -12.94 1.01 7.77
C THR A 46 -11.44 0.75 7.83
N GLU A 47 -11.03 -0.09 8.78
CA GLU A 47 -9.62 -0.52 8.90
C GLU A 47 -9.21 -1.38 7.71
N SER A 48 -10.06 -2.33 7.31
CA SER A 48 -9.77 -3.32 6.26
C SER A 48 -10.64 -3.11 5.03
N TYR A 49 -10.02 -2.77 3.90
CA TYR A 49 -10.68 -2.64 2.60
C TYR A 49 -10.40 -3.88 1.74
N PRO A 50 -11.43 -4.64 1.34
CA PRO A 50 -11.25 -5.79 0.46
C PRO A 50 -10.89 -5.32 -0.95
N LEU A 51 -9.83 -5.90 -1.49
CA LEU A 51 -9.41 -5.77 -2.88
C LEU A 51 -9.73 -7.08 -3.61
N ALA A 52 -9.67 -7.03 -4.94
CA ALA A 52 -9.86 -8.18 -5.80
C ALA A 52 -8.85 -9.29 -5.47
N LYS A 53 -9.17 -10.51 -5.93
CA LYS A 53 -8.35 -11.72 -5.70
C LYS A 53 -8.13 -12.05 -4.22
N GLY A 54 -8.94 -11.49 -3.32
CA GLY A 54 -8.94 -11.77 -1.89
C GLY A 54 -7.90 -10.99 -1.09
N TRP A 55 -7.25 -10.00 -1.69
CA TRP A 55 -6.34 -9.12 -0.96
C TRP A 55 -7.11 -8.22 -0.01
N THR A 56 -6.50 -7.85 1.12
CA THR A 56 -7.08 -6.89 2.06
C THR A 56 -6.06 -5.79 2.31
N LEU A 57 -6.52 -4.54 2.19
CA LEU A 57 -5.73 -3.35 2.43
C LEU A 57 -6.10 -2.76 3.79
N ASP A 58 -5.11 -2.61 4.66
CA ASP A 58 -5.27 -1.88 5.92
C ASP A 58 -5.14 -0.37 5.65
N LEU A 59 -6.28 0.31 5.56
CA LEU A 59 -6.36 1.74 5.27
C LEU A 59 -5.79 2.57 6.43
N VAL A 60 -6.07 2.17 7.67
CA VAL A 60 -5.58 2.90 8.85
C VAL A 60 -4.07 2.77 8.96
N ALA A 61 -3.51 1.58 8.75
CA ALA A 61 -2.07 1.37 8.73
C ALA A 61 -1.39 2.12 7.57
N ALA A 62 -2.02 2.18 6.38
CA ALA A 62 -1.51 2.94 5.25
C ALA A 62 -1.41 4.43 5.58
N ILE A 63 -2.47 5.02 6.15
CA ILE A 63 -2.50 6.42 6.56
C ILE A 63 -1.53 6.67 7.72
N ALA A 64 -1.48 5.78 8.71
CA ALA A 64 -0.60 5.89 9.87
C ALA A 64 0.89 5.84 9.48
N SER A 65 1.23 5.10 8.43
CA SER A 65 2.60 4.96 7.93
C SER A 65 3.06 6.13 7.06
N HIS A 66 2.15 7.04 6.68
CA HIS A 66 2.46 8.15 5.78
C HIS A 66 2.02 9.51 6.36
N LYS A 67 2.99 10.24 6.92
CA LYS A 67 2.76 11.56 7.54
C LYS A 67 2.05 12.55 6.61
N GLY A 68 2.38 12.56 5.32
CA GLY A 68 1.78 13.47 4.35
C GLY A 68 0.27 13.27 4.17
N SER A 69 -0.24 12.05 4.31
CA SER A 69 -1.69 11.79 4.26
C SER A 69 -2.37 12.21 5.55
N GLN A 70 -1.73 12.01 6.71
CA GLN A 70 -2.25 12.50 7.98
C GLN A 70 -2.42 14.02 7.95
N ASP A 71 -1.36 14.74 7.54
CA ASP A 71 -1.40 16.19 7.44
C ASP A 71 -2.45 16.66 6.40
N ALA A 72 -2.59 15.96 5.26
CA ALA A 72 -3.57 16.31 4.24
C ALA A 72 -5.02 16.16 4.72
N LEU A 73 -5.33 15.12 5.49
CA LEU A 73 -6.67 14.87 6.04
C LEU A 73 -7.15 16.02 6.94
N LEU A 74 -6.24 16.76 7.57
CA LEU A 74 -6.52 17.94 8.39
C LEU A 74 -6.81 19.23 7.60
N THR A 75 -6.60 19.23 6.29
CA THR A 75 -6.86 20.40 5.43
C THR A 75 -8.30 20.40 4.87
N ASP A 76 -8.75 21.48 4.24
CA ASP A 76 -10.02 21.49 3.47
C ASP A 76 -9.79 21.27 1.95
N ARG A 77 -8.60 20.81 1.55
CA ARG A 77 -8.20 20.69 0.15
C ARG A 77 -8.46 19.29 -0.38
N ASN A 78 -9.66 19.05 -0.91
CA ASN A 78 -10.07 17.71 -1.41
C ASN A 78 -9.09 17.10 -2.42
N ALA A 79 -8.61 17.87 -3.39
CA ALA A 79 -7.62 17.38 -4.37
C ALA A 79 -6.29 16.97 -3.72
N TYR A 80 -5.86 17.72 -2.70
CA TYR A 80 -4.63 17.42 -1.96
C TYR A 80 -4.79 16.18 -1.08
N LYS A 81 -5.94 16.04 -0.38
CA LYS A 81 -6.30 14.84 0.39
C LYS A 81 -6.21 13.59 -0.48
N ARG A 82 -6.92 13.60 -1.62
CA ARG A 82 -6.97 12.47 -2.56
C ARG A 82 -5.57 12.06 -3.01
N ASN A 83 -4.73 13.02 -3.38
CA ASN A 83 -3.37 12.74 -3.86
C ASN A 83 -2.46 12.14 -2.77
N MET A 84 -2.55 12.65 -1.54
CA MET A 84 -1.72 12.15 -0.43
C MET A 84 -2.20 10.78 0.08
N VAL A 85 -3.51 10.56 0.16
CA VAL A 85 -4.10 9.25 0.50
C VAL A 85 -3.76 8.21 -0.57
N HIS A 86 -3.87 8.57 -1.84
CA HIS A 86 -3.47 7.70 -2.96
C HIS A 86 -2.00 7.29 -2.85
N THR A 87 -1.12 8.24 -2.55
CA THR A 87 0.31 7.98 -2.34
C THR A 87 0.55 7.03 -1.15
N ALA A 88 -0.14 7.25 -0.03
CA ALA A 88 -0.04 6.40 1.15
C ALA A 88 -0.41 4.94 0.84
N ILE A 89 -1.53 4.73 0.14
CA ILE A 89 -2.00 3.40 -0.28
C ILE A 89 -0.99 2.74 -1.21
N LEU A 90 -0.39 3.47 -2.15
CA LEU A 90 0.60 2.91 -3.08
C LEU A 90 1.89 2.46 -2.39
N LEU A 91 2.28 3.13 -1.30
CA LEU A 91 3.56 2.90 -0.61
C LEU A 91 3.45 1.89 0.54
N VAL A 92 2.26 1.61 1.05
CA VAL A 92 2.11 0.65 2.15
C VAL A 92 2.52 -0.75 1.67
N PRO A 93 3.35 -1.48 2.44
CA PRO A 93 3.53 -2.90 2.20
C PRO A 93 2.19 -3.59 2.40
N HIS A 94 1.74 -4.39 1.43
CA HIS A 94 0.59 -5.27 1.67
C HIS A 94 0.98 -6.26 2.79
N ASN A 95 0.07 -6.59 3.70
CA ASN A 95 0.33 -7.64 4.69
C ASN A 95 0.18 -9.01 4.00
N ASN A 96 1.07 -9.97 4.29
CA ASN A 96 1.17 -11.28 3.62
C ASN A 96 -0.02 -12.24 3.84
N GLN A 97 -1.22 -11.74 4.14
CA GLN A 97 -2.41 -12.58 4.26
C GLN A 97 -3.08 -12.70 2.88
N ARG A 98 -2.70 -13.75 2.16
CA ARG A 98 -3.58 -14.37 1.18
C ARG A 98 -4.67 -15.13 1.97
N PRO A 99 -5.95 -15.10 1.57
CA PRO A 99 -6.99 -15.91 2.20
C PRO A 99 -6.69 -17.41 2.09
#